data_AF-A3ZTR9-F1
#
_entry.id   AF-A3ZTR9-F1
#
_cell.length_a   1.000
_cell.length_b   1.000
_cell.length_c   1.000
_cell.angle_alpha   90.00
_cell.angle_beta   90.00
_cell.angle_gamma   90.00
#
_symmetry.space_group_name_H-M   'P 1'
#
loop_
_entity.id
_entity.type
_entity.pdbx_description
1 polymer ?
#
loop_
_entity_poly.entity_id
_entity_poly.type
_entity_poly.pdbx_seq_one_letter_code
_entity_poly.pdbx_strand_id
1 'polypeptide(L)'
;MWMFDTFSSSASSCSYSDYGAIEVNTEHVPQRSRVVVTFKMIVSLAMMVGAGYWLFYQPHLPASLVPRLAIIAGVELIYVGFAFFIVPRPNLNDVGYLGGFVNNPIRYSDNYNRSLRSWSIMLAPGRFISSSFLDFATLLGVIKEDPTQEMKYAQEMGLDTAEFAGSSFSSVTCTDIDEPSEKTPAAAPAEASRGLVDRGDFD
;
A
#
# COMPACT_ATOMS: atom_id res chain seq x y z
N MET A 1 -0.53 5.17 -10.53
CA MET A 1 -1.25 4.94 -9.27
C MET A 1 -0.93 3.54 -8.73
N TRP A 2 0.35 3.22 -8.42
CA TRP A 2 0.77 1.91 -7.83
C TRP A 2 2.06 1.99 -6.99
N MET A 3 2.81 3.10 -7.02
CA MET A 3 3.85 3.42 -6.03
C MET A 3 3.41 4.54 -5.06
N PHE A 4 2.26 5.17 -5.31
CA PHE A 4 1.73 6.31 -4.53
C PHE A 4 0.54 5.97 -3.63
N ASP A 5 -0.21 4.89 -3.88
CA ASP A 5 -1.36 4.56 -3.02
C ASP A 5 -0.94 3.91 -1.69
N THR A 6 0.25 3.32 -1.64
CA THR A 6 0.88 2.89 -0.39
C THR A 6 1.24 4.07 0.52
N PHE A 7 1.33 5.30 -0.02
CA PHE A 7 1.46 6.52 0.79
C PHE A 7 0.10 7.07 1.25
N SER A 8 -0.98 6.83 0.50
CA SER A 8 -2.27 7.47 0.74
C SER A 8 -3.08 6.82 1.87
N SER A 9 -2.89 5.52 2.14
CA SER A 9 -3.48 4.83 3.30
C SER A 9 -2.68 5.03 4.59
N SER A 10 -2.24 6.27 4.81
CA SER A 10 -1.75 6.77 6.11
C SER A 10 -2.89 7.16 7.05
N ALA A 11 -4.10 6.62 6.81
CA ALA A 11 -5.23 6.82 7.69
C ALA A 11 -5.02 6.01 8.98
N SER A 12 -4.38 6.67 9.94
CA SER A 12 -4.76 6.64 11.35
C SER A 12 -4.75 5.28 12.05
N SER A 13 -3.57 4.67 12.18
CA SER A 13 -3.26 4.04 13.46
C SER A 13 -2.09 4.81 14.08
N CYS A 14 -2.42 5.71 15.01
CA CYS A 14 -1.46 6.31 15.94
C CYS A 14 -0.92 5.23 16.90
N SER A 15 -0.34 4.15 16.36
CA SER A 15 0.38 3.18 17.16
C SER A 15 1.83 3.66 17.19
N TYR A 16 2.20 4.25 18.34
CA TYR A 16 3.55 4.69 18.69
C TYR A 16 4.45 3.47 18.89
N SER A 17 4.63 2.68 17.83
CA SER A 17 5.51 1.52 17.79
C SER A 17 6.74 1.90 16.98
N ASP A 18 7.91 1.92 17.64
CA ASP A 18 9.21 2.12 16.99
C ASP A 18 9.56 1.00 15.97
N TYR A 19 8.75 -0.06 15.94
CA TYR A 19 8.94 -1.22 15.06
C TYR A 19 7.97 -1.19 13.87
N GLY A 20 8.47 -1.56 12.70
CA GLY A 20 7.64 -1.84 11.53
C GLY A 20 6.73 -3.05 11.73
N ALA A 21 5.66 -3.12 10.94
CA ALA A 21 4.65 -4.17 11.02
C ALA A 21 4.57 -4.97 9.72
N ILE A 22 4.07 -6.20 9.82
CA ILE A 22 3.67 -6.99 8.66
C ILE A 22 2.15 -7.04 8.67
N GLU A 23 1.54 -6.47 7.64
CA GLU A 23 0.10 -6.53 7.45
C GLU A 23 -0.24 -7.66 6.48
N VAL A 24 -1.35 -8.34 6.76
CA VAL A 24 -1.92 -9.33 5.84
C VAL A 24 -2.94 -8.62 4.98
N ASN A 25 -2.70 -8.54 3.68
CA ASN A 25 -3.67 -7.93 2.77
C ASN A 25 -4.83 -8.89 2.53
N THR A 26 -6.03 -8.45 2.85
CA THR A 26 -7.28 -9.17 2.56
C THR A 26 -8.18 -8.44 1.57
N GLU A 27 -7.88 -7.17 1.26
CA GLU A 27 -8.72 -6.32 0.41
C GLU A 27 -8.02 -6.01 -0.91
N HIS A 28 -8.77 -6.14 -2.01
CA HIS A 28 -8.33 -5.73 -3.34
C HIS A 28 -9.19 -4.58 -3.82
N VAL A 29 -8.56 -3.48 -4.22
CA VAL A 29 -9.25 -2.32 -4.78
C VAL A 29 -9.17 -2.40 -6.31
N PRO A 30 -10.28 -2.68 -7.01
CA PRO A 30 -10.27 -2.86 -8.46
C PRO A 30 -10.03 -1.54 -9.19
N GLN A 31 -9.26 -1.59 -10.28
CA GLN A 31 -9.06 -0.42 -11.14
C GLN A 31 -10.18 -0.27 -12.19
N ARG A 32 -10.81 0.91 -12.23
CA ARG A 32 -11.95 1.19 -13.12
C ARG A 32 -11.58 1.30 -14.62
N SER A 33 -10.34 1.66 -14.95
CA SER A 33 -9.95 1.96 -16.34
C SER A 33 -9.42 0.73 -17.08
N ARG A 34 -10.16 0.27 -18.09
CA ARG A 34 -9.80 -0.92 -18.90
C ARG A 34 -8.41 -0.83 -19.53
N VAL A 35 -8.03 0.35 -20.02
CA VAL A 35 -6.71 0.57 -20.65
C VAL A 35 -5.58 0.33 -19.65
N VAL A 36 -5.72 0.80 -18.40
CA VAL A 36 -4.69 0.62 -17.37
C VAL A 36 -4.61 -0.86 -16.97
N VAL A 37 -5.74 -1.54 -16.83
CA VAL A 37 -5.78 -2.98 -16.55
C VAL A 37 -5.05 -3.77 -17.64
N THR A 38 -5.37 -3.52 -18.91
CA THR A 38 -4.71 -4.21 -20.04
C THR A 38 -3.21 -3.93 -20.08
N PHE A 39 -2.80 -2.67 -19.87
CA PHE A 39 -1.38 -2.32 -19.81
C PHE A 39 -0.66 -3.05 -18.67
N LYS A 40 -1.23 -3.04 -17.46
CA LYS A 40 -0.68 -3.77 -16.30
C LYS A 40 -0.58 -5.26 -16.57
N MET A 41 -1.59 -5.85 -17.21
CA MET A 41 -1.56 -7.25 -17.63
C MET A 41 -0.40 -7.56 -18.57
N ILE A 42 -0.17 -6.74 -19.60
CA ILE A 42 0.96 -6.93 -20.53
C ILE A 42 2.30 -6.84 -19.79
N VAL A 43 2.47 -5.84 -18.92
CA VAL A 43 3.71 -5.68 -18.12
C VAL A 43 3.90 -6.86 -17.18
N SER A 44 2.85 -7.30 -16.48
CA SER A 44 2.92 -8.44 -15.56
C SER A 44 3.26 -9.74 -16.27
N LEU A 45 2.70 -9.98 -17.46
CA LEU A 45 3.01 -11.13 -18.29
C LEU A 45 4.45 -11.10 -18.76
N ALA A 46 4.96 -9.94 -19.19
CA ALA A 46 6.35 -9.78 -19.59
C ALA A 46 7.32 -10.06 -18.42
N MET A 47 7.00 -9.60 -17.20
CA MET A 47 7.79 -9.88 -16.00
C MET A 47 7.80 -11.37 -15.66
N MET A 48 6.63 -12.03 -15.74
CA MET A 48 6.50 -13.47 -15.46
C MET A 48 7.28 -14.31 -16.49
N VAL A 49 7.15 -14.01 -17.78
CA VAL A 49 7.94 -14.67 -18.84
C VAL A 49 9.43 -14.44 -18.66
N GLY A 50 9.85 -13.22 -18.27
CA GLY A 50 11.25 -12.91 -18.00
C GLY A 50 11.82 -13.70 -16.82
N ALA A 51 11.07 -13.79 -15.71
CA ALA A 51 11.45 -14.57 -14.54
C ALA A 51 11.51 -16.08 -14.86
N GLY A 52 10.49 -16.60 -15.54
CA GLY A 52 10.43 -17.99 -15.96
C GLY A 52 11.54 -18.35 -16.95
N TYR A 53 11.87 -17.46 -17.88
CA TYR A 53 13.03 -17.61 -18.76
C TYR A 53 14.32 -17.69 -17.96
N TRP A 54 14.55 -16.77 -17.01
CA TRP A 54 15.74 -16.81 -16.16
C TRP A 54 15.85 -18.11 -15.33
N LEU A 55 14.74 -18.59 -14.77
CA LEU A 55 14.68 -19.86 -14.05
C LEU A 55 14.92 -21.06 -14.98
N PHE A 56 14.44 -21.01 -16.22
CA PHE A 56 14.56 -22.11 -17.19
C PHE A 56 16.02 -22.46 -17.53
N TYR A 57 16.93 -21.48 -17.48
CA TYR A 57 18.37 -21.67 -17.73
C TYR A 57 19.17 -22.07 -16.48
N GLN A 58 18.53 -22.28 -15.33
CA GLN A 58 19.24 -22.71 -14.13
C GLN A 58 19.75 -24.15 -14.27
N PRO A 59 21.05 -24.41 -14.03
CA PRO A 59 21.66 -25.72 -14.24
C PRO A 59 21.18 -26.79 -13.26
N HIS A 60 20.57 -26.39 -12.13
CA HIS A 60 20.11 -27.31 -11.08
C HIS A 60 18.73 -27.92 -11.33
N LEU A 61 18.02 -27.52 -12.39
CA LEU A 61 16.68 -28.03 -12.69
C LEU A 61 16.73 -29.34 -13.51
N PRO A 62 15.71 -30.20 -13.39
CA PRO A 62 15.66 -31.46 -14.14
C PRO A 62 15.78 -31.22 -15.66
N ALA A 63 16.41 -32.18 -16.36
CA ALA A 63 16.62 -32.09 -17.81
C ALA A 63 15.34 -32.24 -18.63
N SER A 64 14.33 -32.92 -18.09
CA SER A 64 13.03 -33.09 -18.73
C SER A 64 12.20 -31.80 -18.67
N LEU A 65 11.60 -31.44 -19.80
CA LEU A 65 10.90 -30.17 -19.99
C LEU A 65 9.65 -30.03 -19.10
N VAL A 66 8.84 -31.08 -19.00
CA VAL A 66 7.58 -31.05 -18.24
C VAL A 66 7.78 -30.76 -16.75
N PRO A 67 8.61 -31.52 -15.99
CA PRO A 67 8.82 -31.22 -14.58
C PRO A 67 9.53 -29.88 -14.38
N ARG A 68 10.38 -29.46 -15.32
CA ARG A 68 11.01 -28.13 -15.26
C ARG A 68 9.96 -27.02 -15.31
N LEU A 69 9.04 -27.06 -16.28
CA LEU A 69 7.95 -26.08 -16.37
C LEU A 69 7.03 -26.12 -15.15
N ALA A 70 6.72 -27.32 -14.64
CA ALA A 70 5.90 -27.47 -13.44
C ALA A 70 6.53 -26.83 -12.20
N ILE A 71 7.85 -26.99 -12.02
CA ILE A 71 8.59 -26.36 -10.92
C ILE A 71 8.60 -24.84 -11.07
N ILE A 72 8.88 -24.32 -12.28
CA ILE A 72 8.91 -22.87 -12.53
C ILE A 72 7.53 -22.26 -12.24
N ALA A 73 6.47 -22.83 -12.81
CA ALA A 73 5.10 -22.37 -12.59
C ALA A 73 4.69 -22.46 -11.10
N GLY A 74 5.10 -23.54 -10.42
CA GLY A 74 4.84 -23.71 -8.98
C GLY A 74 5.53 -22.66 -8.13
N VAL A 75 6.80 -22.37 -8.39
CA VAL A 75 7.57 -21.35 -7.67
C VAL A 75 7.02 -19.96 -7.91
N GLU A 76 6.67 -19.62 -9.16
CA GLU A 76 6.07 -18.33 -9.51
C GLU A 76 4.71 -18.15 -8.84
N LEU A 77 3.86 -19.17 -8.84
CA LEU A 77 2.53 -19.12 -8.20
C LEU A 77 2.68 -18.91 -6.68
N ILE A 78 3.57 -19.65 -6.02
CA ILE A 78 3.84 -19.48 -4.58
C ILE A 78 4.37 -18.07 -4.31
N TYR A 79 5.30 -17.56 -5.13
CA TYR A 79 5.84 -16.22 -4.97
C TYR A 79 4.77 -15.13 -5.13
N VAL A 80 3.93 -15.22 -6.16
CA VAL A 80 2.83 -14.26 -6.41
C VAL A 80 1.80 -14.32 -5.28
N GLY A 81 1.44 -15.51 -4.80
CA GLY A 81 0.53 -15.69 -3.67
C GLY A 81 1.10 -15.11 -2.37
N PHE A 82 2.37 -15.40 -2.06
CA PHE A 82 3.04 -14.86 -0.87
C PHE A 82 3.17 -13.33 -0.93
N ALA A 83 3.54 -12.80 -2.08
CA ALA A 83 3.62 -11.36 -2.31
C ALA A 83 2.26 -10.68 -2.16
N PHE A 84 1.18 -11.32 -2.61
CA PHE A 84 -0.18 -10.78 -2.45
C PHE A 84 -0.58 -10.62 -0.98
N PHE A 85 -0.36 -11.66 -0.17
CA PHE A 85 -0.80 -11.65 1.23
C PHE A 85 0.08 -10.80 2.13
N ILE A 86 1.40 -10.75 1.90
CA ILE A 86 2.34 -10.16 2.87
C ILE A 86 2.72 -8.74 2.48
N VAL A 87 2.34 -7.80 3.34
CA VAL A 87 2.61 -6.37 3.19
C VAL A 87 3.57 -5.91 4.30
N PRO A 88 4.89 -5.95 4.06
CA PRO A 88 5.83 -5.38 5.00
C PRO A 88 5.70 -3.86 5.00
N ARG A 89 5.39 -3.27 6.16
CA ARG A 89 5.35 -1.83 6.41
C ARG A 89 6.55 -1.44 7.30
N PRO A 90 7.72 -1.12 6.71
CA PRO A 90 8.85 -0.65 7.50
C PRO A 90 8.57 0.74 8.08
N ASN A 91 8.95 0.97 9.33
CA ASN A 91 8.93 2.31 9.91
C ASN A 91 10.12 3.11 9.36
N LEU A 92 9.85 4.08 8.47
CA LEU A 92 10.89 4.87 7.80
C LEU A 92 11.58 5.91 8.71
N ASN A 93 11.00 6.18 9.88
CA ASN A 93 11.52 7.18 10.81
C ASN A 93 12.76 6.68 11.61
N ASP A 94 13.00 5.36 11.66
CA ASP A 94 14.09 4.73 12.43
C ASP A 94 15.07 3.91 11.56
N VAL A 95 15.17 4.19 10.26
CA VAL A 95 16.03 3.40 9.33
C VAL A 95 17.46 3.96 9.23
N GLY A 96 17.92 4.74 10.21
CA GLY A 96 19.27 5.31 10.22
C GLY A 96 19.53 6.42 9.16
N TYR A 97 20.75 6.94 9.14
CA TYR A 97 21.13 8.06 8.27
C TYR A 97 21.16 7.66 6.78
N LEU A 98 20.87 8.64 5.91
CA LEU A 98 20.76 8.46 4.45
C LEU A 98 19.68 7.45 4.03
N GLY A 99 18.65 7.23 4.86
CA GLY A 99 17.60 6.25 4.58
C GLY A 99 18.17 4.83 4.57
N GLY A 100 18.97 4.48 5.58
CA GLY A 100 19.44 3.11 5.78
C GLY A 100 20.62 2.69 4.94
N PHE A 101 21.53 3.60 4.58
CA PHE A 101 22.84 3.24 4.04
C PHE A 101 23.89 3.04 5.13
N VAL A 102 23.77 3.76 6.26
CA VAL A 102 24.70 3.66 7.38
C VAL A 102 24.02 2.95 8.55
N ASN A 103 24.53 1.77 8.91
CA ASN A 103 24.02 0.97 10.03
C ASN A 103 24.30 1.64 11.36
N ASN A 104 23.32 1.62 12.27
CA ASN A 104 23.56 1.87 13.67
C ASN A 104 23.69 0.52 14.40
N PRO A 105 24.90 0.06 14.78
CA PRO A 105 25.12 -1.32 15.23
C PRO A 105 24.44 -1.68 16.56
N ILE A 106 23.84 -0.72 17.27
CA ILE A 106 23.32 -0.90 18.64
C ILE A 106 21.81 -1.10 18.66
N ARG A 107 21.06 -0.70 17.61
CA ARG A 107 19.59 -0.79 17.59
C ARG A 107 19.11 -2.02 16.81
N TYR A 108 18.54 -2.99 17.52
CA TYR A 108 17.91 -4.15 16.89
C TYR A 108 16.70 -3.77 16.01
N SER A 109 15.99 -2.69 16.36
CA SER A 109 14.88 -2.13 15.56
C SER A 109 15.30 -1.73 14.14
N ASP A 110 16.50 -1.18 13.98
CA ASP A 110 17.06 -0.73 12.68
C ASP A 110 17.22 -1.92 11.72
N ASN A 111 17.85 -3.01 12.18
CA ASN A 111 18.03 -4.22 11.37
C ASN A 111 16.69 -4.83 10.94
N TYR A 112 15.69 -4.83 11.83
CA TYR A 112 14.36 -5.35 11.51
C TYR A 112 13.66 -4.48 10.47
N ASN A 113 13.62 -3.16 10.65
CA ASN A 113 13.03 -2.22 9.69
C ASN A 113 13.74 -2.27 8.32
N ARG A 114 15.06 -2.43 8.30
CA ARG A 114 15.84 -2.59 7.06
C ARG A 114 15.50 -3.89 6.35
N SER A 115 15.35 -4.99 7.10
CA SER A 115 14.91 -6.27 6.53
C SER A 115 13.51 -6.13 5.92
N LEU A 116 12.54 -5.53 6.62
CA LEU A 116 11.18 -5.30 6.11
C LEU A 116 11.19 -4.48 4.81
N ARG A 117 12.06 -3.48 4.71
CA ARG A 117 12.24 -2.72 3.47
C ARG A 117 12.78 -3.59 2.33
N SER A 118 13.78 -4.43 2.59
CA SER A 118 14.27 -5.40 1.59
C SER A 118 13.17 -6.36 1.15
N TRP A 119 12.37 -6.89 2.08
CA TRP A 119 11.20 -7.71 1.77
C TRP A 119 10.17 -6.95 0.93
N SER A 120 9.91 -5.67 1.23
CA SER A 120 8.99 -4.83 0.46
C SER A 120 9.42 -4.69 -1.00
N ILE A 121 10.72 -4.41 -1.23
CA ILE A 121 11.29 -4.29 -2.58
C ILE A 121 11.25 -5.65 -3.30
N MET A 122 11.58 -6.74 -2.60
CA MET A 122 11.60 -8.08 -3.17
C MET A 122 10.19 -8.59 -3.53
N LEU A 123 9.16 -8.22 -2.77
CA LEU A 123 7.77 -8.64 -3.00
C LEU A 123 7.00 -7.69 -3.94
N ALA A 124 7.50 -6.47 -4.17
CA ALA A 124 6.87 -5.49 -5.04
C ALA A 124 6.49 -6.01 -6.44
N PRO A 125 7.37 -6.71 -7.19
CA PRO A 125 6.98 -7.23 -8.50
C PRO A 125 5.91 -8.32 -8.43
N GLY A 126 5.98 -9.23 -7.44
CA GLY A 126 4.93 -10.23 -7.21
C GLY A 126 3.56 -9.61 -6.91
N ARG A 127 3.55 -8.53 -6.12
CA ARG A 127 2.32 -7.76 -5.84
C ARG A 127 1.75 -7.10 -7.08
N PHE A 128 2.60 -6.51 -7.89
CA PHE A 128 2.19 -5.93 -9.16
C PHE A 128 1.53 -6.99 -10.06
N ILE A 129 2.11 -8.18 -10.15
CA ILE A 129 1.55 -9.29 -10.94
C ILE A 129 0.21 -9.75 -10.36
N SER A 130 0.13 -10.05 -9.07
CA SER A 130 -1.12 -10.50 -8.43
C SER A 130 -2.28 -9.51 -8.60
N SER A 131 -2.02 -8.21 -8.41
CA SER A 131 -3.03 -7.17 -8.58
C SER A 131 -3.52 -7.05 -10.02
N SER A 132 -2.64 -7.25 -11.00
CA SER A 132 -2.99 -7.20 -12.42
C SER A 132 -3.92 -8.35 -12.79
N PHE A 133 -3.64 -9.56 -12.28
CA PHE A 133 -4.51 -10.72 -12.47
C PHE A 133 -5.89 -10.53 -11.83
N LEU A 134 -5.96 -9.95 -10.63
CA LEU A 134 -7.23 -9.65 -9.97
C LEU A 134 -8.03 -8.59 -10.75
N ASP A 135 -7.39 -7.51 -11.18
CA ASP A 135 -8.02 -6.49 -12.03
C ASP A 135 -8.51 -7.07 -13.36
N PHE A 136 -7.80 -8.04 -13.92
CA PHE A 136 -8.24 -8.73 -15.13
C PHE A 136 -9.42 -9.68 -14.87
N ALA A 137 -9.42 -10.37 -13.73
CA ALA A 137 -10.51 -11.26 -13.33
C ALA A 137 -11.81 -10.49 -13.04
N THR A 138 -11.73 -9.28 -12.47
CA THR A 138 -12.90 -8.39 -12.34
C THR A 138 -13.38 -7.89 -13.70
N LEU A 139 -12.47 -7.55 -14.61
CA LEU A 139 -12.83 -7.16 -15.99
C LEU A 139 -13.52 -8.28 -16.77
N LEU A 140 -13.17 -9.54 -16.53
CA LEU A 140 -13.84 -10.71 -17.09
C LEU A 140 -15.21 -11.00 -16.43
N GLY A 141 -15.55 -10.33 -15.32
CA GLY A 141 -16.76 -10.60 -14.56
C GLY A 141 -16.72 -11.91 -13.76
N VAL A 142 -15.53 -12.48 -13.56
CA VAL A 142 -15.35 -13.69 -12.73
C VAL A 142 -15.49 -13.36 -11.26
N ILE A 143 -15.01 -12.19 -10.86
CA ILE A 143 -15.08 -11.66 -9.50
C ILE A 143 -16.09 -10.53 -9.49
N LYS A 144 -17.10 -10.63 -8.62
CA LYS A 144 -18.04 -9.53 -8.38
C LYS A 144 -17.33 -8.46 -7.55
N GLU A 145 -17.34 -7.23 -8.04
CA GLU A 145 -16.75 -6.12 -7.29
C GLU A 145 -17.51 -5.94 -5.98
N ASP A 146 -16.78 -5.93 -4.86
CA ASP A 146 -17.34 -5.47 -3.60
C ASP A 146 -17.69 -3.98 -3.74
N PRO A 147 -18.83 -3.53 -3.20
CA PRO A 147 -19.17 -2.11 -3.23
C PRO A 147 -18.03 -1.32 -2.59
N THR A 148 -17.52 -0.32 -3.31
CA THR A 148 -16.46 0.56 -2.81
C THR A 148 -16.87 1.15 -1.46
N GLN A 149 -15.90 1.49 -0.61
CA GLN A 149 -16.23 2.07 0.70
C GLN A 149 -17.14 3.30 0.56
N GLU A 150 -16.96 4.12 -0.48
CA GLU A 150 -17.87 5.22 -0.81
C GLU A 150 -19.32 4.76 -1.05
N MET A 151 -19.53 3.64 -1.76
CA MET A 151 -20.87 3.06 -1.94
C MET A 151 -21.42 2.52 -0.63
N LYS A 152 -20.58 1.90 0.21
CA LYS A 152 -20.99 1.45 1.56
C LYS A 152 -21.42 2.64 2.41
N TYR A 153 -20.64 3.72 2.44
CA TYR A 153 -20.98 4.95 3.16
C TYR A 153 -22.24 5.63 2.59
N ALA A 154 -22.40 5.69 1.26
CA ALA A 154 -23.60 6.25 0.64
C ALA A 154 -24.84 5.41 0.98
N GLN A 155 -24.71 4.08 0.99
CA GLN A 155 -25.76 3.15 1.38
C GLN A 155 -26.10 3.28 2.88
N GLU A 156 -25.10 3.43 3.74
CA GLU A 156 -25.28 3.68 5.19
C GLU A 156 -25.96 5.03 5.46
N MET A 157 -25.71 6.05 4.64
CA MET A 157 -26.38 7.34 4.74
C MET A 157 -27.80 7.36 4.14
N GLY A 158 -28.30 6.23 3.62
CA GLY A 158 -29.64 6.15 3.05
C GLY A 158 -29.82 7.00 1.78
N LEU A 159 -28.72 7.35 1.10
CA LEU A 159 -28.78 8.03 -0.19
C LEU A 159 -29.19 6.99 -1.24
N ASP A 160 -30.39 7.15 -1.80
CA ASP A 160 -30.88 6.32 -2.89
C ASP A 160 -29.95 6.47 -4.10
N THR A 161 -29.04 5.50 -4.29
CA THR A 161 -28.11 5.42 -5.44
C THR A 161 -28.79 5.48 -6.81
N ALA A 162 -30.11 5.28 -6.87
CA ALA A 162 -30.89 5.44 -8.09
C ALA A 162 -30.86 6.88 -8.65
N GLU A 163 -30.67 7.90 -7.81
CA GLU A 163 -30.57 9.30 -8.28
C GLU A 163 -29.21 9.61 -8.93
N PHE A 164 -28.14 8.91 -8.55
CA PHE A 164 -26.77 9.17 -9.06
C PHE A 164 -26.41 8.41 -10.33
N ALA A 165 -27.10 7.31 -10.67
CA ALA A 165 -26.78 6.52 -11.86
C ALA A 165 -27.08 7.25 -13.18
N GLY A 166 -27.86 8.34 -13.16
CA GLY A 166 -28.22 9.14 -14.33
C GLY A 166 -27.38 10.41 -14.54
N SER A 167 -26.63 10.87 -13.54
CA SER A 167 -25.83 12.09 -13.66
C SER A 167 -24.42 11.76 -14.16
N SER A 168 -24.30 11.70 -15.48
CA SER A 168 -23.02 11.83 -16.20
C SER A 168 -22.19 12.92 -15.53
N PHE A 169 -21.08 12.51 -14.91
CA PHE A 169 -20.11 13.32 -14.17
C PHE A 169 -19.43 14.32 -15.12
N SER A 170 -20.14 15.39 -15.48
CA SER A 170 -19.52 16.61 -15.98
C SER A 170 -18.63 17.11 -14.86
N SER A 171 -17.34 17.25 -15.13
CA SER A 171 -16.34 17.69 -14.15
C SER A 171 -16.85 18.92 -13.42
N VAL A 172 -17.26 18.74 -12.16
CA VAL A 172 -17.46 19.85 -11.24
C VAL A 172 -16.06 20.38 -11.00
N THR A 173 -15.69 21.36 -11.82
CA THR A 173 -14.59 22.27 -11.54
C THR A 173 -14.90 22.82 -10.16
N CYS A 174 -14.09 22.46 -9.16
CA CYS A 174 -14.08 23.12 -7.87
C CYS A 174 -13.71 24.59 -8.10
N THR A 175 -14.69 25.41 -8.46
CA THR A 175 -14.61 26.85 -8.31
C THR A 175 -14.80 27.14 -6.84
N ASP A 176 -13.68 27.50 -6.21
CA ASP A 176 -13.61 28.46 -5.11
C ASP A 176 -14.67 28.26 -4.01
N ILE A 177 -14.39 27.32 -3.11
CA ILE A 177 -14.92 27.44 -1.75
C ILE A 177 -14.13 28.59 -1.13
N ASP A 178 -14.76 29.77 -1.12
CA ASP A 178 -14.30 30.94 -0.41
C ASP A 178 -13.87 30.56 1.01
N GLU A 179 -12.58 30.71 1.26
CA GLU A 179 -11.95 30.56 2.56
C GLU A 179 -12.59 31.59 3.51
N PRO A 180 -13.27 31.18 4.60
CA PRO A 180 -13.78 32.14 5.56
C PRO A 180 -12.59 32.80 6.26
N SER A 181 -12.31 34.03 5.85
CA SER A 181 -11.41 35.02 6.46
C SER A 181 -11.20 34.75 7.95
N GLU A 182 -10.03 34.19 8.25
CA GLU A 182 -9.55 33.92 9.60
C GLU A 182 -9.42 35.25 10.34
N LYS A 183 -10.41 35.53 11.18
CA LYS A 183 -10.45 36.70 12.04
C LYS A 183 -9.35 36.56 13.09
N THR A 184 -8.21 37.18 12.82
CA THR A 184 -7.08 37.39 13.74
C THR A 184 -7.58 37.70 15.16
N PRO A 185 -7.41 36.79 16.14
CA PRO A 185 -7.67 37.15 17.52
C PRO A 185 -6.60 38.17 17.95
N ALA A 186 -7.09 39.34 18.34
CA ALA A 186 -6.31 40.43 18.87
C ALA A 186 -5.43 39.95 20.04
N ALA A 187 -4.18 40.42 20.02
CA ALA A 187 -3.16 40.20 21.02
C ALA A 187 -3.72 40.29 22.45
N ALA A 188 -3.67 39.18 23.18
CA ALA A 188 -3.79 39.18 24.63
C ALA A 188 -2.46 39.65 25.25
N PRO A 189 -2.50 40.54 26.25
CA PRO A 189 -1.30 41.11 26.85
C PRO A 189 -0.52 40.09 27.66
N ALA A 190 0.80 40.26 27.65
CA ALA A 190 1.75 39.55 28.49
C ALA A 190 1.42 39.75 29.97
N GLU A 191 0.86 38.73 30.62
CA GLU A 191 0.91 38.61 32.08
C GLU A 191 2.04 37.69 32.49
N ALA A 192 3.00 38.33 33.13
CA ALA A 192 4.04 37.71 33.89
C ALA A 192 3.48 36.93 35.08
N SER A 193 4.25 35.91 35.46
CA SER A 193 4.58 35.57 36.84
C SER A 193 4.00 34.27 37.44
N ARG A 194 4.97 33.50 37.97
CA ARG A 194 4.94 32.72 39.21
C ARG A 194 4.19 31.38 39.22
N GLY A 195 4.98 30.32 39.36
CA GLY A 195 4.50 29.04 39.85
C GLY A 195 5.54 27.94 39.86
N LEU A 196 6.67 28.15 40.55
CA LEU A 196 7.58 27.09 40.96
C LEU A 196 6.77 26.11 41.84
N VAL A 197 6.50 24.90 41.35
CA VAL A 197 6.02 23.79 42.20
C VAL A 197 7.07 22.70 42.15
N ASP A 198 7.95 22.80 43.14
CA ASP A 198 8.76 21.71 43.68
C ASP A 198 7.86 20.84 44.59
N ARG A 199 7.91 19.52 44.38
CA ARG A 199 7.36 18.42 45.19
C ARG A 199 7.75 17.16 44.42
N GLY A 200 8.76 16.39 44.79
CA GLY A 200 9.05 15.92 46.14
C GLY A 200 8.79 14.41 46.14
N ASP A 201 9.87 13.66 46.29
CA ASP A 201 9.99 12.32 46.90
C ASP A 201 8.76 11.40 46.86
N PHE A 202 8.89 10.31 46.11
CA PHE A 202 8.31 9.03 46.50
C PHE A 202 9.37 7.94 46.31
N ASP A 203 9.73 7.34 47.45
CA ASP A 203 10.58 6.15 47.64
C ASP A 203 10.11 4.93 46.82
#